data_AF-A0A4Q2AG36-F1
#
_entry.id   AF-A0A4Q2AG36-F1
#
_cell.length_a   1.000
_cell.length_b   1.000
_cell.length_c   1.000
_cell.angle_alpha   90.00
_cell.angle_beta   90.00
_cell.angle_gamma   90.00
#
_symmetry.space_group_name_H-M   'P 1'
#
loop_
_entity.id
_entity.type
_entity.pdbx_description
1 polymer ?
#
loop_
_entity_poly.entity_id
_entity_poly.type
_entity_poly.pdbx_seq_one_letter_code
_entity_poly.pdbx_strand_id
1 'polypeptide(L)'
;MNTTRHTYRITDLQGAPIATMTIVQAIEKLDGSPDRYCTGRVSVELEYLESRFGSTTRVKKFPFDERWLPLDESSFKMHVGDFMLPPELCCRGIGTLCWSEIHRTLPLPPGFSLVLAGSLSERDATITGTILGKMRTIDNIARRNAFWRRMLDPANHAFMPDENGGGYFRGRFVDPASHGSYTPKAIATKI
;
A
#
# COMPACT_ATOMS: atom_id res chain seq x y z
N MET A 1 11.05 6.41 20.75
CA MET A 1 10.60 5.97 19.42
C MET A 1 10.53 4.45 19.44
N ASN A 2 9.34 3.89 19.33
CA ASN A 2 9.15 2.43 19.31
C ASN A 2 8.97 1.98 17.86
N THR A 3 9.77 1.01 17.41
CA THR A 3 9.78 0.54 16.02
C THR A 3 9.43 -0.93 15.98
N THR A 4 8.40 -1.29 15.21
CA THR A 4 7.97 -2.67 14.98
C THR A 4 8.18 -3.04 13.51
N ARG A 5 8.61 -4.29 13.26
CA ARG A 5 8.78 -4.84 11.93
C ARG A 5 7.88 -6.05 11.74
N HIS A 6 7.15 -6.07 10.64
CA HIS A 6 6.30 -7.17 10.22
C HIS A 6 6.80 -7.70 8.88
N THR A 7 7.32 -8.92 8.87
CA THR A 7 7.86 -9.55 7.67
C THR A 7 6.93 -10.65 7.17
N TYR A 8 6.73 -10.68 5.86
CA TYR A 8 5.81 -11.59 5.19
C TYR A 8 6.50 -12.21 3.98
N ARG A 9 6.34 -13.52 3.82
CA ARG A 9 6.58 -14.20 2.56
C ARG A 9 5.34 -14.07 1.69
N ILE A 10 5.50 -13.59 0.45
CA ILE A 10 4.43 -13.51 -0.52
C ILE A 10 4.60 -14.61 -1.58
N THR A 11 3.55 -15.41 -1.76
CA THR A 11 3.45 -16.44 -2.79
C THR A 11 2.27 -16.19 -3.71
N ASP A 12 2.26 -16.81 -4.89
CA ASP A 12 1.02 -16.96 -5.65
C ASP A 12 0.06 -17.95 -4.94
N LEU A 13 -1.10 -18.19 -5.55
CA LEU A 13 -2.10 -19.11 -5.02
C LEU A 13 -1.67 -20.59 -5.06
N GLN A 14 -0.63 -20.90 -5.82
CA GLN A 14 -0.03 -22.24 -5.93
C GLN A 14 1.16 -22.42 -4.97
N GLY A 15 1.54 -21.38 -4.24
CA GLY A 15 2.65 -21.40 -3.28
C GLY A 15 4.01 -21.04 -3.88
N ALA A 16 4.09 -20.64 -5.16
CA ALA A 16 5.36 -20.21 -5.74
C ALA A 16 5.79 -18.84 -5.17
N PRO A 17 7.06 -18.67 -4.78
CA PRO A 17 7.53 -17.43 -4.16
C PRO A 17 7.51 -16.26 -5.17
N ILE A 18 6.99 -15.12 -4.72
CA ILE A 18 6.96 -13.87 -5.50
C ILE A 18 7.92 -12.84 -4.90
N ALA A 19 7.76 -12.56 -3.61
CA ALA A 19 8.50 -11.51 -2.92
C ALA A 19 8.54 -11.75 -1.41
N THR A 20 9.44 -11.07 -0.72
CA THR A 20 9.38 -10.84 0.72
C THR A 20 8.97 -9.39 0.93
N MET A 21 8.00 -9.16 1.80
CA MET A 21 7.53 -7.83 2.18
C MET A 21 7.86 -7.57 3.65
N THR A 22 8.43 -6.41 3.93
CA THR A 22 8.62 -5.94 5.30
C THR A 22 7.89 -4.62 5.48
N ILE A 23 6.96 -4.57 6.43
CA ILE A 23 6.30 -3.35 6.87
C ILE A 23 7.00 -2.90 8.16
N VAL A 24 7.56 -1.69 8.15
CA VAL A 24 8.18 -1.07 9.31
C VAL A 24 7.28 0.04 9.79
N GLN A 25 7.01 0.04 11.09
CA GLN A 25 6.16 1.03 11.73
C GLN A 25 6.94 1.65 12.87
N ALA A 26 6.98 2.98 12.90
CA ALA A 26 7.55 3.73 13.99
C ALA A 26 6.49 4.60 14.64
N ILE A 27 6.48 4.59 15.96
CA ILE A 27 5.56 5.38 16.77
C ILE A 27 6.36 6.43 17.53
N GLU A 28 5.90 7.66 17.39
CA GLU A 28 6.38 8.85 18.08
C GLU A 28 5.26 9.29 19.03
N LYS A 29 5.40 8.90 20.30
CA LYS A 29 4.53 9.36 21.39
C LYS A 29 5.44 9.87 22.51
N LEU A 30 5.12 11.05 23.03
CA LEU A 30 5.77 11.57 24.23
C LEU A 30 5.12 10.94 25.47
N ASP A 31 5.93 10.52 26.44
CA ASP A 31 5.42 9.94 27.67
C ASP A 31 4.51 10.94 28.39
N GLY A 32 3.36 10.45 28.88
CA GLY A 32 2.34 11.27 29.54
C GLY A 32 1.41 12.06 28.60
N SER A 33 1.61 12.03 27.29
CA SER A 33 0.66 12.66 26.35
C SER A 33 -0.58 11.80 26.11
N PRO A 34 -1.77 12.43 25.94
CA PRO A 34 -2.96 11.72 25.48
C PRO A 34 -2.72 10.98 24.16
N ASP A 35 -3.34 9.81 23.98
CA ASP A 35 -3.18 8.95 22.79
C ASP A 35 -3.44 9.68 21.46
N ARG A 36 -4.31 10.69 21.46
CA ARG A 36 -4.60 11.52 20.28
C ARG A 36 -3.39 12.28 19.72
N TYR A 37 -2.33 12.47 20.51
CA TYR A 37 -1.10 13.15 20.08
C TYR A 37 -0.01 12.20 19.59
N CYS A 38 -0.32 10.91 19.53
CA CYS A 38 0.55 9.92 18.92
C CYS A 38 0.73 10.25 17.43
N THR A 39 1.95 10.22 16.93
CA THR A 39 2.26 10.29 15.50
C THR A 39 3.05 9.04 15.12
N GLY A 40 3.15 8.77 13.84
CA GLY A 40 4.00 7.67 13.41
C GLY A 40 4.29 7.67 11.93
N ARG A 41 5.08 6.67 11.56
CA ARG A 41 5.57 6.45 10.22
C ARG A 41 5.34 5.00 9.82
N VAL A 42 4.96 4.79 8.57
CA VAL A 42 4.83 3.47 7.96
C VAL A 42 5.68 3.46 6.70
N SER A 43 6.58 2.48 6.60
CA SER A 43 7.35 2.24 5.38
C SER A 43 7.24 0.80 4.95
N VAL A 44 7.22 0.57 3.64
CA VAL A 44 7.16 -0.75 3.02
C VAL A 44 8.46 -1.01 2.30
N GLU A 45 8.99 -2.20 2.49
CA GLU A 45 10.12 -2.74 1.75
C GLU A 45 9.67 -4.01 1.01
N LEU A 46 10.04 -4.14 -0.25
CA LEU A 46 9.82 -5.32 -1.08
C LEU A 46 11.16 -5.86 -1.59
N GLU A 47 11.45 -7.11 -1.28
CA GLU A 47 12.54 -7.88 -1.84
C GLU A 47 12.00 -8.92 -2.83
N TYR A 48 12.50 -8.93 -4.07
CA TYR A 48 12.01 -9.83 -5.12
C TYR A 48 13.09 -10.11 -6.18
N LEU A 49 12.80 -11.04 -7.07
CA LEU A 49 13.64 -11.34 -8.23
C LEU A 49 13.26 -10.44 -9.40
N GLU A 50 14.21 -9.61 -9.83
CA GLU A 50 14.08 -8.77 -11.01
C GLU A 50 14.82 -9.43 -12.18
N SER A 51 14.14 -9.56 -13.32
CA SER A 51 14.74 -10.10 -14.55
C SER A 51 14.98 -8.97 -15.55
N ARG A 52 16.25 -8.68 -15.84
CA ARG A 52 16.67 -7.70 -16.84
C ARG A 52 17.71 -8.32 -17.77
N PHE A 53 17.53 -8.13 -19.08
CA PHE A 53 18.49 -8.56 -20.11
C PHE A 53 18.95 -10.02 -19.99
N GLY A 54 18.05 -10.93 -19.62
CA GLY A 54 18.35 -12.36 -19.47
C GLY A 54 19.03 -12.76 -18.15
N SER A 55 19.28 -11.82 -17.24
CA SER A 55 19.79 -12.08 -15.89
C SER A 55 18.69 -11.87 -14.85
N THR A 56 18.62 -12.76 -13.86
CA THR A 56 17.73 -12.66 -12.71
C THR A 56 18.54 -12.30 -11.47
N THR A 57 18.24 -11.15 -10.87
CA THR A 57 18.93 -10.65 -9.68
C THR A 57 17.94 -10.37 -8.56
N ARG A 58 18.40 -10.47 -7.32
CA ARG A 58 17.58 -10.11 -6.16
C ARG A 58 17.71 -8.62 -5.91
N VAL A 59 16.59 -7.92 -5.82
CA VAL A 59 16.55 -6.48 -5.60
C VAL A 59 15.67 -6.16 -4.40
N LYS A 60 15.95 -5.01 -3.77
CA LYS A 60 15.18 -4.45 -2.66
C LYS A 60 14.69 -3.06 -3.06
N LYS A 61 13.41 -2.78 -2.83
CA LYS A 61 12.75 -1.50 -3.17
C LYS A 61 11.86 -1.03 -2.03
N PHE A 62 11.67 0.30 -1.95
CA PHE A 62 10.87 0.95 -0.92
C PHE A 62 9.70 1.69 -1.58
N PRO A 63 8.60 1.00 -1.91
CA PRO A 63 7.49 1.61 -2.66
C PRO A 63 6.63 2.57 -1.83
N PHE A 64 6.85 2.67 -0.51
CA PHE A 64 6.03 3.49 0.37
C PHE A 64 6.82 3.90 1.61
N ASP A 65 6.71 5.17 1.98
CA ASP A 65 7.29 5.68 3.21
C ASP A 65 6.61 7.00 3.62
N GLU A 66 5.67 6.94 4.55
CA GLU A 66 4.83 8.09 4.91
C GLU A 66 4.55 8.21 6.40
N ARG A 67 4.17 9.43 6.80
CA ARG A 67 3.76 9.75 8.18
C ARG A 67 2.24 9.85 8.30
N TRP A 68 1.73 9.41 9.43
CA TRP A 68 0.37 9.71 9.88
C TRP A 68 0.40 10.65 11.08
N LEU A 69 -0.54 11.59 11.09
CA LEU A 69 -0.60 12.71 12.03
C LEU A 69 -2.03 12.84 12.59
N PRO A 70 -2.23 13.40 13.79
CA PRO A 70 -3.54 13.73 14.31
C PRO A 70 -4.31 14.62 13.32
N LEU A 71 -5.58 14.31 13.09
CA LEU A 71 -6.48 15.11 12.24
C LEU A 71 -7.54 15.82 13.08
N ASP A 72 -8.22 15.08 13.95
CA ASP A 72 -9.25 15.57 14.86
C ASP A 72 -9.26 14.75 16.16
N GLU A 73 -10.31 14.88 16.98
CA GLU A 73 -10.43 14.23 18.28
C GLU A 73 -10.50 12.69 18.21
N SER A 74 -10.82 12.12 17.05
CA SER A 74 -11.10 10.70 16.85
C SER A 74 -10.42 10.09 15.62
N SER A 75 -9.60 10.87 14.92
CA SER A 75 -8.98 10.42 13.67
C SER A 75 -7.57 10.93 13.46
N PHE A 76 -6.82 10.14 12.70
CA PHE A 76 -5.51 10.47 12.17
C PHE A 76 -5.62 10.60 10.65
N LYS A 77 -4.65 11.27 10.03
CA LYS A 77 -4.52 11.38 8.59
C LYS A 77 -3.16 10.90 8.12
N MET A 78 -3.14 10.11 7.06
CA MET A 78 -1.93 9.78 6.32
C MET A 78 -2.03 10.33 4.91
N HIS A 79 -1.06 11.14 4.52
CA HIS A 79 -0.91 11.56 3.14
C HIS A 79 -0.14 10.49 2.38
N VAL A 80 -0.69 10.03 1.27
CA VAL A 80 -0.04 9.09 0.37
C VAL A 80 0.53 9.90 -0.79
N GLY A 81 1.86 10.09 -0.80
CA GLY A 81 2.58 10.70 -1.91
C GLY A 81 2.65 9.77 -3.11
N ASP A 82 3.68 8.93 -3.16
CA ASP A 82 3.95 8.02 -4.29
C ASP A 82 3.97 6.56 -3.84
N PHE A 83 2.82 5.88 -3.91
CA PHE A 83 2.80 4.42 -3.84
C PHE A 83 2.84 3.82 -5.24
N MET A 84 4.01 3.32 -5.65
CA MET A 84 4.18 2.64 -6.93
C MET A 84 4.87 1.30 -6.74
N LEU A 85 4.22 0.23 -7.19
CA LEU A 85 4.84 -1.09 -7.22
C LEU A 85 5.81 -1.20 -8.40
N PRO A 86 6.93 -1.92 -8.22
CA PRO A 86 7.75 -2.33 -9.35
C PRO A 86 6.93 -3.12 -10.39
N PRO A 87 7.18 -2.95 -11.70
CA PRO A 87 6.46 -3.65 -12.77
C PRO A 87 6.38 -5.17 -12.60
N GLU A 88 7.42 -5.80 -12.06
CA GLU A 88 7.53 -7.24 -11.79
C GLU A 88 6.48 -7.75 -10.80
N LEU A 89 6.05 -6.87 -9.89
CA LEU A 89 5.06 -7.13 -8.84
C LEU A 89 3.67 -6.63 -9.21
N CYS A 90 3.54 -5.85 -10.27
CA CYS A 90 2.25 -5.40 -10.79
C CYS A 90 1.39 -6.58 -11.28
N CYS A 91 0.07 -6.37 -11.29
CA CYS A 91 -0.94 -7.36 -11.70
C CYS A 91 -1.05 -8.63 -10.83
N ARG A 92 -0.24 -8.78 -9.77
CA ARG A 92 -0.21 -9.95 -8.87
C ARG A 92 -0.97 -9.77 -7.55
N GLY A 93 -1.67 -8.65 -7.35
CA GLY A 93 -2.42 -8.37 -6.12
C GLY A 93 -1.58 -7.94 -4.92
N ILE A 94 -0.26 -7.76 -5.11
CA ILE A 94 0.70 -7.38 -4.06
C ILE A 94 0.33 -6.07 -3.38
N GLY A 95 -0.14 -5.08 -4.14
CA GLY A 95 -0.51 -3.78 -3.58
C GLY A 95 -1.66 -3.91 -2.58
N THR A 96 -2.70 -4.66 -2.94
CA THR A 96 -3.82 -4.90 -2.02
C THR A 96 -3.38 -5.66 -0.77
N LEU A 97 -2.50 -6.67 -0.89
CA LEU A 97 -1.97 -7.36 0.29
C LEU A 97 -1.15 -6.44 1.19
N CYS A 98 -0.26 -5.65 0.59
CA CYS A 98 0.57 -4.68 1.31
C CYS A 98 -0.29 -3.76 2.18
N TRP A 99 -1.29 -3.15 1.57
CA TRP A 99 -2.16 -2.22 2.27
C TRP A 99 -3.13 -2.89 3.24
N SER A 100 -3.55 -4.13 2.99
CA SER A 100 -4.31 -4.94 3.95
C SER A 100 -3.48 -5.23 5.21
N GLU A 101 -2.20 -5.58 5.05
CA GLU A 101 -1.31 -5.80 6.18
C GLU A 101 -0.98 -4.49 6.90
N ILE A 102 -0.81 -3.37 6.19
CA ILE A 102 -0.71 -2.04 6.83
C ILE A 102 -1.96 -1.78 7.67
N HIS A 103 -3.17 -1.97 7.13
CA HIS A 103 -4.42 -1.76 7.88
C HIS A 103 -4.48 -2.58 9.16
N ARG A 104 -4.09 -3.87 9.10
CA ARG A 104 -4.14 -4.79 10.25
C ARG A 104 -3.10 -4.49 11.32
N THR A 105 -1.92 -4.03 10.90
CA THR A 105 -0.80 -3.81 11.81
C THR A 105 -0.69 -2.37 12.27
N LEU A 106 -1.44 -1.45 11.66
CA LEU A 106 -1.35 -0.02 11.97
C LEU A 106 -1.56 0.21 13.47
N PRO A 107 -0.60 0.84 14.16
CA PRO A 107 -0.64 0.93 15.61
C PRO A 107 -1.46 2.16 16.06
N LEU A 108 -2.70 2.25 15.60
CA LEU A 108 -3.61 3.30 16.04
C LEU A 108 -4.11 3.01 17.45
N PRO A 109 -4.33 4.05 18.27
CA PRO A 109 -5.07 3.90 19.50
C PRO A 109 -6.47 3.30 19.24
N PRO A 110 -6.98 2.43 20.13
CA PRO A 110 -8.31 1.84 19.97
C PRO A 110 -9.41 2.90 19.76
N GLY A 111 -10.31 2.65 18.82
CA GLY A 111 -11.43 3.55 18.51
C GLY A 111 -11.10 4.70 17.56
N PHE A 112 -9.82 4.95 17.26
CA PHE A 112 -9.43 5.96 16.27
C PHE A 112 -9.51 5.41 14.84
N SER A 113 -9.79 6.29 13.90
CA SER A 113 -9.79 5.98 12.46
C SER A 113 -8.60 6.61 11.74
N LEU A 114 -8.12 5.98 10.67
CA LEU A 114 -7.20 6.62 9.73
C LEU A 114 -7.98 7.18 8.54
N VAL A 115 -7.71 8.41 8.16
CA VAL A 115 -8.10 9.01 6.89
C VAL A 115 -6.91 8.97 5.94
N LEU A 116 -7.06 8.28 4.81
CA LEU A 116 -6.11 8.39 3.71
C LEU A 116 -6.46 9.60 2.87
N ALA A 117 -5.45 10.35 2.44
CA ALA A 117 -5.59 11.35 1.41
C ALA A 117 -4.38 11.31 0.48
N GLY A 118 -4.56 11.50 -0.81
CA GLY A 118 -3.46 11.49 -1.76
C GLY A 118 -3.88 11.97 -3.14
N SER A 119 -2.88 12.05 -4.01
CA SER A 119 -3.08 12.38 -5.43
C SER A 119 -2.94 11.13 -6.27
N LEU A 120 -3.66 11.08 -7.39
CA LEU A 120 -3.44 10.09 -8.44
C LEU A 120 -2.42 10.70 -9.42
N SER A 121 -1.37 9.94 -9.70
CA SER A 121 -0.32 10.39 -10.62
C SER A 121 -0.58 9.87 -12.03
N GLU A 122 -0.44 10.75 -13.02
CA GLU A 122 -0.40 10.39 -14.45
C GLU A 122 0.73 9.40 -14.76
N ARG A 123 1.81 9.39 -13.96
CA ARG A 123 2.93 8.46 -14.12
C ARG A 123 2.54 7.02 -13.79
N ASP A 124 1.52 6.83 -12.96
CA ASP A 124 0.95 5.52 -12.64
C ASP A 124 -0.24 5.18 -13.55
N ALA A 125 -0.60 6.05 -14.50
CA ALA A 125 -1.62 5.75 -15.50
C ALA A 125 -1.14 4.68 -16.50
N THR A 126 0.17 4.67 -16.80
CA THR A 126 0.81 3.71 -17.71
C THR A 126 2.02 3.07 -17.04
N ILE A 127 2.10 1.75 -17.03
CA ILE A 127 3.24 1.01 -16.46
C ILE A 127 4.01 0.31 -17.58
N THR A 128 5.31 0.55 -17.64
CA THR A 128 6.25 -0.11 -18.56
C THR A 128 7.30 -0.89 -17.78
N GLY A 129 7.51 -2.16 -18.12
CA GLY A 129 8.56 -2.98 -17.54
C GLY A 129 8.31 -4.47 -17.73
N THR A 130 9.03 -5.30 -16.95
CA THR A 130 8.81 -6.75 -16.97
C THR A 130 7.58 -7.10 -16.15
N ILE A 131 6.43 -7.26 -16.80
CA ILE A 131 5.16 -7.56 -16.14
C ILE A 131 4.78 -8.99 -16.43
N LEU A 132 4.54 -9.81 -15.38
CA LEU A 132 4.31 -11.26 -15.46
C LEU A 132 5.31 -11.95 -16.43
N GLY A 133 6.61 -11.63 -16.29
CA GLY A 133 7.70 -12.26 -17.03
C GLY A 133 7.92 -11.77 -18.47
N LYS A 134 7.17 -10.75 -18.94
CA LYS A 134 7.33 -10.18 -20.29
C LYS A 134 7.54 -8.68 -20.22
N MET A 135 8.51 -8.16 -20.98
CA MET A 135 8.66 -6.72 -21.19
C MET A 135 7.43 -6.19 -21.93
N ARG A 136 6.67 -5.30 -21.32
CA ARG A 136 5.45 -4.72 -21.92
C ARG A 136 5.07 -3.40 -21.27
N THR A 137 4.20 -2.68 -21.97
CA THR A 137 3.49 -1.50 -21.47
C THR A 137 2.02 -1.84 -21.30
N ILE A 138 1.40 -1.42 -20.19
CA ILE A 138 -0.02 -1.63 -19.93
C ILE A 138 -0.68 -0.34 -19.46
N ASP A 139 -1.95 -0.16 -19.87
CA ASP A 139 -2.86 0.78 -19.23
C ASP A 139 -3.16 0.29 -17.80
N ASN A 140 -2.98 1.18 -16.83
CA ASN A 140 -3.14 0.93 -15.41
C ASN A 140 -4.26 1.76 -14.77
N ILE A 141 -4.89 2.71 -15.48
CA ILE A 141 -5.87 3.65 -14.90
C ILE A 141 -7.00 2.91 -14.19
N ALA A 142 -7.68 2.00 -14.90
CA ALA A 142 -8.81 1.26 -14.34
C ALA A 142 -8.41 0.42 -13.11
N ARG A 143 -7.22 -0.20 -13.16
CA ARG A 143 -6.72 -1.06 -12.08
C ARG A 143 -6.34 -0.25 -10.85
N ARG A 144 -5.60 0.86 -11.03
CA ARG A 144 -5.23 1.80 -9.99
C ARG A 144 -6.47 2.41 -9.34
N ASN A 145 -7.45 2.82 -10.14
CA ASN A 145 -8.68 3.41 -9.63
C ASN A 145 -9.48 2.39 -8.82
N ALA A 146 -9.61 1.15 -9.30
CA ALA A 146 -10.23 0.07 -8.53
C ALA A 146 -9.44 -0.24 -7.24
N PHE A 147 -8.12 -0.18 -7.29
CA PHE A 147 -7.25 -0.36 -6.13
C PHE A 147 -7.50 0.69 -5.05
N TRP A 148 -7.42 1.98 -5.38
CA TRP A 148 -7.66 3.04 -4.40
C TRP A 148 -9.11 3.11 -3.91
N ARG A 149 -10.10 2.78 -4.74
CA ARG A 149 -11.49 2.69 -4.26
C ARG A 149 -11.67 1.63 -3.17
N ARG A 150 -11.00 0.48 -3.28
CA ARG A 150 -11.07 -0.57 -2.23
C ARG A 150 -10.45 -0.14 -0.91
N MET A 151 -9.58 0.87 -0.93
CA MET A 151 -8.90 1.41 0.26
C MET A 151 -9.78 2.34 1.09
N LEU A 152 -10.90 2.82 0.52
CA LEU A 152 -11.69 3.89 1.10
C LEU A 152 -13.09 3.38 1.43
N ASP A 153 -13.59 3.75 2.61
CA ASP A 153 -14.95 3.46 3.01
C ASP A 153 -15.95 4.04 1.98
N PRO A 154 -16.81 3.20 1.37
CA PRO A 154 -17.74 3.65 0.34
C PRO A 154 -18.75 4.68 0.87
N ALA A 155 -19.08 4.69 2.17
CA ALA A 155 -20.10 5.57 2.73
C ALA A 155 -19.67 7.04 2.75
N ASN A 156 -18.37 7.33 2.87
CA ASN A 156 -17.85 8.69 3.07
C ASN A 156 -16.45 8.85 2.46
N HIS A 157 -16.36 8.87 1.13
CA HIS A 157 -15.10 9.12 0.43
C HIS A 157 -15.26 10.10 -0.73
N ALA A 158 -14.16 10.79 -1.04
CA ALA A 158 -13.94 11.51 -2.28
C ALA A 158 -12.95 10.73 -3.12
N PHE A 159 -13.32 10.38 -4.36
CA PHE A 159 -12.42 9.74 -5.32
C PHE A 159 -12.69 10.33 -6.69
N MET A 160 -11.82 11.26 -7.11
CA MET A 160 -11.99 12.09 -8.31
C MET A 160 -10.80 11.89 -9.24
N PRO A 161 -10.78 10.81 -10.05
CA PRO A 161 -9.82 10.65 -11.13
C PRO A 161 -10.18 11.59 -12.29
N ASP A 162 -9.17 12.14 -12.95
CA ASP A 162 -9.36 12.84 -14.21
C ASP A 162 -9.04 11.93 -15.42
N GLU A 163 -9.28 12.49 -16.62
CA GLU A 163 -9.13 11.81 -17.91
C GLU A 163 -7.68 11.49 -18.26
N ASN A 164 -6.73 12.28 -17.74
CA ASN A 164 -5.29 12.16 -17.99
C ASN A 164 -4.64 11.17 -17.02
N GLY A 165 -5.42 10.53 -16.15
CA GLY A 165 -4.93 9.66 -15.11
C GLY A 165 -4.39 10.42 -13.90
N GLY A 166 -4.58 11.73 -13.81
CA GLY A 166 -4.42 12.48 -12.57
C GLY A 166 -5.63 12.33 -11.64
N GLY A 167 -5.68 13.16 -10.61
CA GLY A 167 -6.81 13.27 -9.69
C GLY A 167 -6.41 13.22 -8.22
N TYR A 168 -7.41 13.02 -7.36
CA TYR A 168 -7.17 12.91 -5.92
C TYR A 168 -8.16 11.96 -5.25
N PHE A 169 -7.78 11.54 -4.05
CA PHE A 169 -8.64 10.73 -3.20
C PHE A 169 -8.53 11.15 -1.73
N ARG A 170 -9.63 10.96 -1.00
CA ARG A 170 -9.69 11.10 0.45
C ARG A 170 -10.79 10.23 1.01
N GLY A 171 -10.54 9.53 2.12
CA GLY A 171 -11.59 8.77 2.80
C GLY A 171 -11.07 8.00 3.99
N ARG A 172 -11.98 7.43 4.77
CA ARG A 172 -11.62 6.53 5.87
C ARG A 172 -10.95 5.29 5.30
N PHE A 173 -9.81 4.91 5.87
CA PHE A 173 -9.08 3.70 5.51
C PHE A 173 -9.85 2.47 5.97
N VAL A 174 -10.05 1.52 5.05
CA VAL A 174 -10.62 0.19 5.33
C VAL A 174 -9.72 -0.90 4.77
N ASP A 175 -9.86 -2.13 5.26
CA ASP A 175 -9.10 -3.27 4.73
C ASP A 175 -9.50 -3.53 3.27
N PRO A 176 -8.61 -3.30 2.29
CA PRO A 176 -8.94 -3.53 0.88
C PRO A 176 -9.18 -5.00 0.54
N ALA A 177 -8.71 -5.94 1.37
CA ALA A 177 -8.93 -7.37 1.16
C ALA A 177 -10.32 -7.84 1.62
N SER A 178 -11.02 -7.07 2.48
CA SER A 178 -12.41 -7.37 2.86
C SER A 178 -13.44 -6.77 1.90
N HIS A 179 -13.00 -5.98 0.92
CA HIS A 179 -13.90 -5.37 -0.06
C HIS A 179 -14.49 -6.45 -0.99
N GLY A 180 -15.82 -6.44 -1.21
CA GLY A 180 -16.52 -7.50 -1.96
C GLY A 180 -16.09 -7.68 -3.42
N SER A 181 -15.44 -6.68 -4.02
CA SER A 181 -14.85 -6.77 -5.37
C SER A 181 -13.41 -7.29 -5.41
N TYR A 182 -12.80 -7.60 -4.27
CA TYR A 182 -11.44 -8.12 -4.22
C TYR A 182 -11.41 -9.62 -4.57
N THR A 183 -10.55 -9.97 -5.51
CA THR A 183 -10.21 -11.35 -5.83
C THR A 183 -8.72 -11.58 -5.51
N PRO A 184 -8.39 -12.47 -4.56
CA PRO A 184 -7.00 -12.76 -4.23
C PRO A 184 -6.22 -13.30 -5.43
N LYS A 185 -4.96 -12.87 -5.54
CA LYS A 185 -3.99 -13.34 -6.57
C LYS A 185 -2.67 -13.83 -5.98
N ALA A 186 -2.48 -13.58 -4.69
CA ALA A 186 -1.29 -13.89 -3.93
C ALA A 186 -1.69 -14.04 -2.46
N ILE A 187 -0.82 -14.65 -1.68
CA ILE A 187 -0.99 -14.90 -0.25
C ILE A 187 0.20 -14.29 0.48
N ALA A 188 -0.06 -13.52 1.54
CA ALA A 188 0.97 -13.03 2.45
C ALA A 188 0.96 -13.91 3.71
N THR A 189 2.09 -14.54 4.03
CA THR A 189 2.27 -15.34 5.25
C THR A 189 3.32 -14.70 6.12
N LYS A 190 2.97 -14.38 7.38
CA LYS A 190 3.90 -13.79 8.34
C LYS A 190 5.01 -14.79 8.68
N ILE A 191 6.26 -14.32 8.75
CA ILE A 191 7.46 -15.11 9.08
C ILE A 191 8.32 -14.44 10.15
#